data_AF-A0A2K3KSH2-F1
#
_entry.id   AF-A0A2K3KSH2-F1
#
_cell.length_a   1.000
_cell.length_b   1.000
_cell.length_c   1.000
_cell.angle_alpha   90.00
_cell.angle_beta   90.00
_cell.angle_gamma   90.00
#
_symmetry.space_group_name_H-M   'P 1'
#
loop_
_entity.id
_entity.type
_entity.pdbx_description
1 polymer ?
#
loop_
_entity_poly.entity_id
_entity_poly.type
_entity_poly.pdbx_seq_one_letter_code
_entity_poly.pdbx_strand_id
1 'polypeptide(L)'
;MNRSKKEKTMLNFNVYIYKVLNTLHPDLAISSDAMDMMNNILRNMMPKLAQEASKCNKIRKKNSTLVARDISNAVMELFSGRMVYRAIYFASTSIFKISNFYNFY
;
A
#
# COMPACT_ATOMS: atom_id res chain seq x y z
N MET A 1 29.04 -17.88 -16.30
CA MET A 1 27.57 -17.80 -16.13
C MET A 1 27.17 -16.33 -15.99
N ASN A 2 26.76 -15.69 -17.09
CA ASN A 2 26.19 -14.35 -17.04
C ASN A 2 24.85 -14.44 -16.31
N ARG A 3 24.80 -13.99 -15.05
CA ARG A 3 23.53 -13.67 -14.40
C ARG A 3 22.95 -12.48 -15.17
N SER A 4 22.12 -12.77 -16.17
CA SER A 4 21.25 -11.75 -16.75
C SER A 4 20.61 -11.01 -15.57
N LYS A 5 20.72 -9.67 -15.55
CA LYS A 5 20.04 -8.84 -14.57
C LYS A 5 18.58 -9.27 -14.61
N LYS A 6 18.14 -10.01 -13.59
CA LYS A 6 16.76 -10.45 -13.46
C LYS A 6 15.95 -9.16 -13.41
N GLU A 7 15.28 -8.86 -14.51
CA GLU A 7 14.49 -7.65 -14.64
C GLU A 7 13.56 -7.62 -13.43
N LYS A 8 13.67 -6.55 -12.63
CA LYS A 8 13.03 -6.48 -11.32
C LYS A 8 11.53 -6.60 -11.59
N THR A 9 10.93 -7.75 -11.27
CA THR A 9 9.52 -8.01 -11.56
C THR A 9 8.71 -6.89 -10.94
N MET A 10 8.19 -6.02 -11.80
CA MET A 10 7.57 -4.78 -11.38
C MET A 10 6.17 -5.13 -10.87
N LEU A 11 5.84 -4.69 -9.65
CA LEU A 11 4.61 -5.09 -8.94
C LEU A 11 3.37 -4.81 -9.79
N ASN A 12 2.54 -5.81 -10.09
CA ASN A 12 1.31 -5.62 -10.85
C ASN A 12 0.11 -5.56 -9.90
N PHE A 13 -0.68 -4.48 -9.99
CA PHE A 13 -1.85 -4.24 -9.14
C PHE A 13 -3.19 -4.39 -9.88
N ASN A 14 -3.21 -4.80 -11.15
CA ASN A 14 -4.40 -4.76 -12.01
C ASN A 14 -5.61 -5.49 -11.40
N VAL A 15 -5.38 -6.68 -10.84
CA VAL A 15 -6.46 -7.47 -10.19
C VAL A 15 -7.06 -6.72 -9.00
N TYR A 16 -6.24 -6.02 -8.20
CA TYR A 16 -6.72 -5.28 -7.04
C TYR A 16 -7.43 -3.98 -7.43
N ILE A 17 -6.91 -3.28 -8.45
CA ILE A 17 -7.55 -2.09 -9.02
C ILE A 17 -8.95 -2.46 -9.52
N TYR A 18 -9.06 -3.54 -10.30
CA TYR A 18 -10.35 -4.04 -10.79
C TYR A 18 -11.30 -4.44 -9.66
N LYS A 19 -10.82 -5.17 -8.65
CA LYS A 19 -11.65 -5.56 -7.49
C LYS A 19 -12.21 -4.36 -6.74
N VAL A 20 -11.41 -3.31 -6.52
CA VAL A 20 -11.86 -2.10 -5.85
C VAL A 20 -12.89 -1.35 -6.70
N LEU A 21 -12.65 -1.22 -8.02
CA LEU A 21 -13.61 -0.61 -8.94
C LEU A 21 -14.95 -1.34 -8.91
N ASN A 22 -14.94 -2.65 -9.08
CA ASN A 22 -16.15 -3.47 -9.11
C ASN A 22 -16.92 -3.45 -7.78
N THR A 23 -16.22 -3.28 -6.66
CA THR A 23 -16.86 -3.16 -5.33
C THR A 23 -17.63 -1.85 -5.18
N LEU A 24 -17.16 -0.77 -5.79
CA LEU A 24 -17.76 0.56 -5.66
C LEU A 24 -18.72 0.89 -6.81
N HIS A 25 -18.43 0.41 -8.01
CA HIS A 25 -19.15 0.72 -9.24
C HIS A 25 -19.16 -0.51 -10.16
N PRO A 26 -20.04 -1.50 -9.91
CA PRO A 26 -20.06 -2.76 -10.68
C PRO A 26 -20.43 -2.57 -12.15
N ASP A 27 -21.13 -1.49 -12.49
CA ASP A 27 -21.58 -1.20 -13.87
C ASP A 27 -20.53 -0.46 -14.71
N LEU A 28 -19.35 -0.14 -14.14
CA LEU A 28 -18.28 0.58 -14.82
C LEU A 28 -17.16 -0.35 -15.29
N ALA A 29 -16.71 -0.14 -16.52
CA ALA A 29 -15.49 -0.72 -17.07
C ALA A 29 -14.33 0.28 -17.00
N ILE A 30 -13.10 -0.24 -17.04
CA ILE A 30 -11.86 0.54 -17.09
C ILE A 30 -11.08 0.17 -18.34
N SER A 31 -10.58 1.16 -19.08
CA SER A 31 -9.74 0.93 -20.27
C SER A 31 -8.36 0.39 -19.87
N SER A 32 -7.66 -0.24 -20.82
CA SER A 32 -6.27 -0.69 -20.63
C SER A 32 -5.35 0.47 -20.21
N ASP A 33 -5.49 1.61 -20.87
CA ASP A 33 -4.63 2.78 -20.64
C ASP A 33 -4.86 3.37 -19.25
N ALA A 34 -6.13 3.44 -18.81
CA ALA A 34 -6.47 3.89 -17.46
C ALA A 34 -6.00 2.88 -16.40
N MET A 35 -6.09 1.58 -16.69
CA MET A 35 -5.56 0.52 -15.82
C MET A 35 -4.04 0.67 -15.65
N ASP A 36 -3.30 0.86 -16.74
CA ASP A 36 -1.85 1.05 -16.70
C ASP A 36 -1.46 2.33 -15.96
N MET A 37 -2.21 3.42 -16.15
CA MET A 37 -2.03 4.65 -15.38
C MET A 37 -2.19 4.40 -13.88
N MET A 38 -3.27 3.72 -13.47
CA MET A 38 -3.53 3.38 -12.06
C MET A 38 -2.46 2.45 -11.48
N ASN A 39 -2.04 1.44 -12.25
CA ASN A 39 -0.98 0.52 -11.86
C ASN A 39 0.36 1.26 -11.67
N ASN A 40 0.68 2.21 -12.55
CA ASN A 40 1.88 3.05 -12.43
C ASN A 40 1.84 3.98 -11.23
N ILE A 41 0.67 4.56 -10.91
CA ILE A 41 0.48 5.35 -9.68
C ILE A 41 0.86 4.49 -8.46
N LEU A 42 0.32 3.28 -8.34
CA LEU A 42 0.62 2.38 -7.23
C LEU A 42 2.08 1.90 -7.21
N ARG A 43 2.64 1.57 -8.38
CA ARG A 43 4.06 1.20 -8.53
C ARG A 43 5.00 2.30 -8.06
N ASN A 44 4.64 3.56 -8.25
CA ASN A 44 5.43 4.71 -7.82
C ASN A 44 5.23 5.04 -6.33
N MET A 45 4.04 4.81 -5.78
CA MET A 45 3.72 5.10 -4.39
C MET A 45 4.27 4.05 -3.43
N MET A 46 4.18 2.76 -3.76
CA MET A 46 4.53 1.68 -2.83
C MET A 46 5.98 1.71 -2.35
N PRO A 47 7.00 1.89 -3.22
CA PRO A 47 8.39 2.01 -2.78
C PRO A 47 8.63 3.26 -1.94
N LYS A 48 7.98 4.39 -2.27
CA LYS A 48 8.08 5.63 -1.49
C LYS A 48 7.55 5.43 -0.07
N LEU A 49 6.39 4.78 0.06
CA LEU A 49 5.80 4.45 1.35
C LEU A 49 6.71 3.52 2.18
N ALA A 50 7.25 2.46 1.56
CA ALA A 50 8.14 1.53 2.24
C ALA A 50 9.44 2.21 2.70
N GLN A 51 10.01 3.09 1.87
CA GLN A 51 11.20 3.85 2.21
C GLN A 51 10.94 4.78 3.39
N GLU A 52 9.81 5.49 3.39
CA GLU A 52 9.50 6.43 4.47
C GLU A 52 9.15 5.74 5.77
N ALA A 53 8.43 4.61 5.72
CA ALA A 53 8.20 3.77 6.89
C ALA A 53 9.53 3.26 7.47
N SER A 54 10.51 2.90 6.64
CA SER A 54 11.85 2.52 7.08
C SER A 54 12.56 3.66 7.81
N LYS A 55 12.43 4.91 7.33
CA LYS A 55 12.99 6.08 8.02
C LYS A 55 12.28 6.32 9.36
N CYS A 56 10.95 6.27 9.40
CA CYS A 56 10.18 6.40 10.64
C CYS A 56 10.58 5.35 11.70
N ASN A 57 10.78 4.09 11.29
CA ASN A 57 11.27 3.03 12.17
C ASN A 57 12.67 3.32 12.71
N LYS A 58 13.60 3.76 11.85
CA LYS A 58 14.97 4.11 12.27
C LYS A 58 15.00 5.26 13.27
N ILE A 59 14.12 6.25 13.09
CA ILE A 59 13.95 7.37 14.03
C ILE A 59 13.37 6.88 15.35
N ARG A 60 12.37 5.99 15.30
CA ARG A 60 11.74 5.43 16.50
C ARG A 60 12.69 4.56 17.32
N LYS A 61 13.38 3.60 16.69
CA LYS A 61 14.35 2.71 17.34
C LYS A 61 15.30 2.09 16.32
N LYS A 62 16.60 2.24 16.54
CA LYS A 62 17.63 1.65 15.68
C LYS A 62 17.53 0.11 15.70
N ASN A 63 17.64 -0.52 14.54
CA ASN A 63 17.62 -1.97 14.35
C ASN A 63 16.35 -2.68 14.89
N SER A 64 15.19 -2.03 14.86
CA SER A 64 13.91 -2.69 15.19
C SER A 64 13.11 -3.13 13.98
N THR A 65 12.18 -4.06 14.22
CA THR A 65 11.13 -4.46 13.29
C THR A 65 10.18 -3.29 13.00
N LEU A 66 9.76 -3.16 11.75
CA LEU A 66 8.70 -2.26 11.31
C LEU A 66 7.38 -2.62 11.98
N VAL A 67 6.68 -1.63 12.53
CA VAL A 67 5.35 -1.80 13.13
C VAL A 67 4.31 -0.92 12.43
N ALA A 68 3.02 -1.18 12.66
CA ALA A 68 1.91 -0.43 12.04
C ALA A 68 2.04 1.10 12.22
N ARG A 69 2.51 1.55 13.38
CA ARG A 69 2.77 2.98 13.67
C ARG A 69 3.79 3.60 12.71
N ASP A 70 4.81 2.85 12.29
CA ASP A 70 5.83 3.37 11.36
C ASP A 70 5.21 3.62 9.98
N ILE A 71 4.29 2.75 9.55
CA ILE A 71 3.54 2.92 8.30
C ILE A 71 2.56 4.09 8.42
N SER A 72 1.83 4.22 9.55
CA SER A 72 0.93 5.35 9.77
C SER A 72 1.66 6.69 9.74
N ASN A 73 2.85 6.78 10.36
CA ASN A 73 3.67 7.98 10.30
C ASN A 73 4.14 8.27 8.87
N ALA A 74 4.58 7.25 8.12
CA ALA A 74 4.95 7.40 6.72
C ALA A 74 3.79 7.92 5.84
N VAL A 75 2.55 7.50 6.13
CA VAL A 75 1.35 8.02 5.45
C VAL A 75 1.13 9.49 5.79
N MET A 76 1.35 9.91 7.04
CA MET A 76 1.24 11.32 7.43
C MET A 76 2.32 12.21 6.78
N GLU A 77 3.52 11.66 6.55
CA GLU A 77 4.61 12.38 5.87
C GLU A 77 4.41 12.50 4.35
N LEU A 78 3.88 11.46 3.71
CA LEU A 78 3.76 11.43 2.24
C LEU A 78 2.48 12.06 1.70
N PHE A 79 1.45 12.21 2.53
CA PHE A 79 0.12 12.64 2.11
C PHE A 79 -0.41 13.74 3.02
N SER A 80 -1.34 14.55 2.53
CA SER A 80 -1.94 15.65 3.30
C SER A 80 -3.47 15.63 3.27
N GLY A 81 -4.08 16.38 4.19
CA GLY A 81 -5.53 16.64 4.23
C GLY A 81 -6.38 15.40 4.53
N ARG A 82 -7.58 15.35 3.93
CA ARG A 82 -8.59 14.31 4.19
C ARG A 82 -8.12 12.90 3.80
N MET A 83 -7.11 12.78 2.94
CA MET A 83 -6.57 11.49 2.51
C MET A 83 -5.86 10.76 3.64
N VAL A 84 -5.09 11.48 4.47
CA VAL A 84 -4.40 10.91 5.64
C VAL A 84 -5.41 10.32 6.63
N TYR A 85 -6.44 11.11 6.97
CA TYR A 85 -7.49 10.67 7.89
C TYR A 85 -8.16 9.38 7.42
N ARG A 86 -8.57 9.33 6.14
CA ARG A 86 -9.21 8.15 5.57
C ARG A 86 -8.27 6.94 5.53
N ALA A 87 -7.02 7.14 5.11
CA ALA A 87 -6.03 6.07 5.03
C ALA A 87 -5.77 5.43 6.40
N ILE A 88 -5.59 6.26 7.44
CA ILE A 88 -5.38 5.78 8.81
C ILE A 88 -6.64 5.07 9.33
N TYR A 89 -7.82 5.66 9.12
CA TYR A 89 -9.08 5.04 9.51
C TYR A 89 -9.25 3.64 8.90
N PHE A 90 -9.09 3.50 7.58
CA PHE A 90 -9.19 2.21 6.90
C PHE A 90 -8.12 1.20 7.36
N ALA A 91 -6.89 1.66 7.64
CA ALA A 91 -5.84 0.82 8.18
C ALA A 91 -6.21 0.28 9.58
N SER A 92 -6.68 1.14 10.49
CA SER A 92 -7.12 0.73 11.83
C SER A 92 -8.28 -0.27 11.78
N THR A 93 -9.29 -0.02 10.94
CA THR A 93 -10.39 -0.97 10.73
C THR A 93 -9.90 -2.31 10.19
N SER A 94 -8.92 -2.31 9.29
CA SER A 94 -8.35 -3.53 8.72
C SER A 94 -7.56 -4.34 9.76
N ILE A 95 -6.73 -3.67 10.57
CA ILE A 95 -6.00 -4.31 11.67
C ILE A 95 -6.99 -4.93 12.67
N PHE A 96 -8.06 -4.22 13.01
CA PHE A 96 -9.09 -4.74 13.89
C PHE A 96 -9.78 -5.98 13.30
N LYS A 97 -10.16 -5.97 12.01
CA LYS A 97 -10.75 -7.14 11.34
C LYS A 97 -9.81 -8.34 11.36
N ILE A 98 -8.53 -8.13 11.05
CA ILE A 98 -7.50 -9.17 11.04
C ILE A 98 -7.29 -9.74 12.46
N SER A 99 -7.15 -8.87 13.46
CA SER A 99 -6.97 -9.29 14.86
C SER A 99 -8.15 -10.11 15.36
N ASN A 100 -9.39 -9.72 15.05
CA ASN A 100 -10.56 -10.49 15.44
C ASN A 100 -10.62 -11.82 14.72
N PHE A 101 -10.28 -11.87 13.42
CA PHE A 101 -10.22 -13.12 12.68
C PHE A 101 -9.31 -14.14 13.39
N TYR A 102 -8.13 -13.72 13.87
CA TYR A 102 -7.23 -14.61 14.61
C TYR A 102 -7.68 -14.96 16.03
N ASN A 103 -8.59 -14.19 16.65
CA ASN A 103 -9.11 -14.50 17.98
C ASN A 103 -10.23 -15.57 17.95
N PHE A 104 -10.75 -15.92 16.76
CA PHE A 104 -11.78 -16.95 16.57
C PHE A 104 -11.22 -18.31 16.12
N TYR A 105 -9.89 -18.45 16.05
CA TYR A 105 -9.16 -19.72 15.83
C TYR A 105 -8.21 -19.98 17.00
#